data_AF-A0A838I6Y5-F1
#
_entry.id   AF-A0A838I6Y5-F1
#
_cell.length_a   1.000
_cell.length_b   1.000
_cell.length_c   1.000
_cell.angle_alpha   90.00
_cell.angle_beta   90.00
_cell.angle_gamma   90.00
#
_symmetry.space_group_name_H-M   'P 1'
#
loop_
_entity.id
_entity.type
_entity.pdbx_description
1 polymer ?
#
loop_
_entity_poly.entity_id
_entity_poly.type
_entity_poly.pdbx_seq_one_letter_code
_entity_poly.pdbx_strand_id
1 'polypeptide(L)'
;ALPDPVGETIEGHRLANGLDVRRVRVPLGVVAVVYEARPNVTVDCSALCLKSGNAIVLRGSSMAAHSNAVLARVVSEAAVSAGVPEGAISIVAGGDRDELRQLATQDGAVDLIIPRGGEGLKAALKEHATVPVMYAAAGNCHVFVDASADLDDALSIVVNAKVQRPSVCNAAETLLVHEGAAAEFMPRVLGELRESGVELRVDGRARALSGSLADSLAEATEEDWSTEYHALILAVRVVGSLDEAIEHVNRYGSGHSEAIVTGSTESATAFTGAVDAACVYVNASTRFTDGAVFGMGAEIGNSTQKLHARGPVGARELTTYKYVVEGSGQVRE
;
A
#
# COMPACT_ATOMS: atom_id res chain seq x y z
N ALA A 1 -17.74 -6.99 14.79
CA ALA A 1 -17.86 -5.71 14.06
C ALA A 1 -16.61 -4.87 14.36
N LEU A 2 -16.05 -4.17 13.37
CA LEU A 2 -14.92 -3.27 13.61
C LEU A 2 -15.34 -2.10 14.52
N PRO A 3 -14.44 -1.55 15.36
CA PRO A 3 -14.70 -0.33 16.12
C PRO A 3 -15.17 0.80 15.19
N ASP A 4 -16.10 1.62 15.66
CA ASP A 4 -16.50 2.83 14.95
C ASP A 4 -15.44 3.92 15.17
N PRO A 5 -14.77 4.43 14.11
CA PRO A 5 -13.79 5.49 14.27
C PRO A 5 -14.44 6.87 14.49
N VAL A 6 -15.68 7.09 14.09
CA VAL A 6 -16.28 8.42 14.10
C VAL A 6 -16.57 8.89 15.52
N GLY A 7 -16.08 10.08 15.88
CA GLY A 7 -16.24 10.65 17.21
C GLY A 7 -15.16 10.23 18.23
N GLU A 8 -14.20 9.38 17.84
CA GLU A 8 -13.04 9.04 18.66
C GLU A 8 -12.27 10.30 19.07
N THR A 9 -11.99 10.48 20.36
CA THR A 9 -11.06 11.52 20.82
C THR A 9 -9.64 11.00 20.65
N ILE A 10 -8.87 11.64 19.78
CA ILE A 10 -7.50 11.24 19.42
C ILE A 10 -6.54 11.67 20.52
N GLU A 11 -6.63 12.94 20.94
CA GLU A 11 -5.83 13.53 22.01
C GLU A 11 -6.54 14.77 22.55
N GLY A 12 -6.17 15.20 23.75
CA GLY A 12 -6.69 16.44 24.33
C GLY A 12 -5.86 16.90 25.52
N HIS A 13 -5.97 18.19 25.84
CA HIS A 13 -5.30 18.81 26.98
C HIS A 13 -6.06 20.06 27.43
N ARG A 14 -5.83 20.45 28.68
CA ARG A 14 -6.35 21.71 29.24
C ARG A 14 -5.28 22.79 29.17
N LEU A 15 -5.62 23.93 28.60
CA LEU A 15 -4.76 25.11 28.54
C LEU A 15 -4.66 25.80 29.91
N ALA A 16 -3.62 26.61 30.11
CA ALA A 16 -3.41 27.35 31.36
C ALA A 16 -4.55 28.33 31.70
N ASN A 17 -5.26 28.85 30.69
CA ASN A 17 -6.44 29.71 30.86
C ASN A 17 -7.74 28.92 31.11
N GLY A 18 -7.64 27.58 31.23
CA GLY A 18 -8.76 26.70 31.56
C GLY A 18 -9.60 26.22 30.37
N LEU A 19 -9.23 26.54 29.13
CA LEU A 19 -9.87 25.94 27.93
C LEU A 19 -9.52 24.45 27.83
N ASP A 20 -10.52 23.61 27.61
CA ASP A 20 -10.35 22.18 27.34
C ASP A 20 -10.33 21.97 25.82
N VAL A 21 -9.18 21.56 25.27
CA VAL A 21 -8.95 21.39 23.83
C VAL A 21 -8.83 19.89 23.51
N ARG A 22 -9.60 19.41 22.53
CA ARG A 22 -9.54 18.01 22.08
C ARG A 22 -9.61 17.87 20.57
N ARG A 23 -8.85 16.92 20.02
CA ARG A 23 -8.95 16.48 18.62
C ARG A 23 -9.90 15.31 18.53
N VAL A 24 -10.92 15.45 17.67
CA VAL A 24 -11.98 14.47 17.49
C VAL A 24 -12.01 14.01 16.05
N ARG A 25 -12.03 12.70 15.85
CA ARG A 25 -12.08 12.06 14.54
C ARG A 25 -13.44 12.27 13.89
N VAL A 26 -13.44 12.66 12.62
CA VAL A 26 -14.65 12.94 11.82
C VAL A 26 -14.47 12.39 10.40
N PRO A 27 -15.55 12.02 9.70
CA PRO A 27 -15.45 11.56 8.31
C PRO A 27 -14.76 12.59 7.42
N LEU A 28 -14.18 12.14 6.31
CA LEU A 28 -13.68 13.03 5.27
C LEU A 28 -14.83 13.79 4.61
N GLY A 29 -15.93 13.11 4.33
CA GLY A 29 -17.12 13.63 3.66
C GLY A 29 -17.56 12.68 2.55
N VAL A 30 -17.23 12.98 1.31
CA VAL A 30 -17.56 12.19 0.11
C VAL A 30 -16.29 11.60 -0.48
N VAL A 31 -16.24 10.26 -0.53
CA VAL A 31 -15.13 9.51 -1.12
C VAL A 31 -15.55 8.95 -2.48
N ALA A 32 -14.80 9.27 -3.52
CA ALA A 32 -14.99 8.70 -4.85
C ALA A 32 -14.00 7.55 -5.08
N VAL A 33 -14.50 6.38 -5.45
CA VAL A 33 -13.67 5.22 -5.77
C VAL A 33 -13.78 4.88 -7.24
N VAL A 34 -12.64 4.95 -7.93
CA VAL A 34 -12.53 4.65 -9.36
C VAL A 34 -11.81 3.32 -9.54
N TYR A 35 -12.42 2.32 -10.18
CA TYR A 35 -11.87 0.96 -10.17
C TYR A 35 -12.10 0.17 -11.46
N GLU A 36 -11.22 -0.80 -11.71
CA GLU A 36 -11.22 -1.61 -12.93
C GLU A 36 -11.42 -3.10 -12.64
N ALA A 37 -12.28 -3.76 -13.43
CA ALA A 37 -12.43 -5.23 -13.53
C ALA A 37 -12.63 -6.00 -12.20
N ARG A 38 -13.06 -5.34 -11.12
CA ARG A 38 -13.22 -5.94 -9.78
C ARG A 38 -14.56 -5.56 -9.14
N PRO A 39 -15.66 -6.26 -9.47
CA PRO A 39 -17.00 -5.92 -8.95
C PRO A 39 -17.13 -5.98 -7.43
N ASN A 40 -16.30 -6.79 -6.75
CA ASN A 40 -16.28 -6.83 -5.28
C ASN A 40 -15.93 -5.47 -4.66
N VAL A 41 -15.13 -4.64 -5.33
CA VAL A 41 -14.74 -3.30 -4.88
C VAL A 41 -15.97 -2.41 -4.64
N THR A 42 -17.05 -2.59 -5.41
CA THR A 42 -18.33 -1.90 -5.20
C THR A 42 -18.85 -2.10 -3.78
N VAL A 43 -18.80 -3.33 -3.26
CA VAL A 43 -19.30 -3.69 -1.94
C VAL A 43 -18.30 -3.33 -0.86
N ASP A 44 -17.04 -3.73 -1.04
CA ASP A 44 -15.97 -3.57 -0.05
C ASP A 44 -15.74 -2.09 0.31
N CYS A 45 -15.66 -1.23 -0.71
CA CYS A 45 -15.43 0.20 -0.51
C CYS A 45 -16.66 0.89 0.08
N SER A 46 -17.87 0.50 -0.32
CA SER A 46 -19.10 1.04 0.26
C SER A 46 -19.19 0.72 1.74
N ALA A 47 -18.89 -0.52 2.13
CA ALA A 47 -18.90 -0.93 3.53
C ALA A 47 -17.89 -0.12 4.36
N LEU A 48 -16.67 0.09 3.86
CA LEU A 48 -15.63 0.89 4.54
C LEU A 48 -15.99 2.37 4.64
N CYS A 49 -16.50 2.97 3.55
CA CYS A 49 -16.91 4.37 3.55
C CYS A 49 -18.07 4.61 4.52
N LEU A 50 -19.11 3.77 4.49
CA LEU A 50 -20.23 3.88 5.43
C LEU A 50 -19.76 3.67 6.87
N LYS A 51 -18.88 2.71 7.11
CA LYS A 51 -18.32 2.45 8.45
C LYS A 51 -17.49 3.63 8.98
N SER A 52 -16.89 4.43 8.11
CA SER A 52 -16.14 5.63 8.45
C SER A 52 -16.98 6.91 8.39
N GLY A 53 -18.29 6.79 8.20
CA GLY A 53 -19.24 7.90 8.14
C GLY A 53 -19.18 8.73 6.86
N ASN A 54 -18.55 8.22 5.81
CA ASN A 54 -18.45 8.86 4.51
C ASN A 54 -19.57 8.42 3.57
N ALA A 55 -20.05 9.36 2.74
CA ALA A 55 -20.75 9.00 1.52
C ALA A 55 -19.75 8.51 0.46
N ILE A 56 -20.22 7.72 -0.49
CA ILE A 56 -19.38 7.14 -1.54
C ILE A 56 -19.96 7.35 -2.94
N VAL A 57 -19.08 7.72 -3.87
CA VAL A 57 -19.34 7.74 -5.30
C VAL A 57 -18.50 6.67 -5.98
N LEU A 58 -19.13 5.73 -6.67
CA LEU A 58 -18.48 4.60 -7.31
C LEU A 58 -18.40 4.83 -8.81
N ARG A 59 -17.21 4.66 -9.40
CA ARG A 59 -17.04 4.61 -10.86
C ARG A 59 -16.23 3.37 -11.23
N GLY A 60 -16.95 2.33 -11.63
CA GLY A 60 -16.34 1.09 -12.10
C GLY A 60 -16.09 1.08 -13.61
N SER A 61 -15.21 0.21 -14.09
CA SER A 61 -14.99 -0.01 -15.52
C SER A 61 -16.26 -0.50 -16.24
N SER A 62 -16.43 -0.11 -17.50
CA SER A 62 -17.53 -0.56 -18.37
C SER A 62 -17.59 -2.09 -18.52
N MET A 63 -16.45 -2.79 -18.45
CA MET A 63 -16.38 -4.26 -18.48
C MET A 63 -17.19 -4.96 -17.39
N ALA A 64 -17.45 -4.27 -16.28
CA ALA A 64 -18.18 -4.80 -15.12
C ALA A 64 -19.48 -4.01 -14.84
N ALA A 65 -19.95 -3.18 -15.79
CA ALA A 65 -21.03 -2.23 -15.56
C ALA A 65 -22.31 -2.88 -15.00
N HIS A 66 -22.74 -4.01 -15.57
CA HIS A 66 -23.93 -4.72 -15.10
C HIS A 66 -23.77 -5.22 -13.66
N SER A 67 -22.67 -5.90 -13.36
CA SER A 67 -22.40 -6.41 -12.00
C SER A 67 -22.30 -5.27 -10.98
N ASN A 68 -21.59 -4.19 -11.32
CA ASN A 68 -21.44 -3.03 -10.44
C ASN A 68 -22.79 -2.37 -10.17
N ALA A 69 -23.65 -2.22 -11.18
CA ALA A 69 -24.97 -1.62 -11.02
C ALA A 69 -25.86 -2.46 -10.09
N VAL A 70 -25.86 -3.79 -10.25
CA VAL A 70 -26.62 -4.71 -9.38
C VAL A 70 -26.09 -4.64 -7.94
N LEU A 71 -24.77 -4.72 -7.77
CA LEU A 71 -24.14 -4.67 -6.44
C LEU A 71 -24.38 -3.33 -5.74
N ALA A 72 -24.20 -2.22 -6.45
CA ALA A 72 -24.44 -0.88 -5.90
C ALA A 72 -25.91 -0.71 -5.47
N ARG A 73 -26.86 -1.21 -6.28
CA ARG A 73 -28.28 -1.20 -5.92
C ARG A 73 -28.56 -2.00 -4.64
N VAL A 74 -28.07 -3.24 -4.55
CA VAL A 74 -28.27 -4.11 -3.38
C VAL A 74 -27.69 -3.47 -2.11
N VAL A 75 -26.46 -2.95 -2.19
CA VAL A 75 -25.80 -2.31 -1.03
C VAL A 75 -26.52 -1.03 -0.62
N SER A 76 -26.98 -0.22 -1.59
CA SER A 76 -27.73 1.02 -1.33
C SER A 76 -29.09 0.72 -0.69
N GLU A 77 -29.87 -0.21 -1.23
CA GLU A 77 -31.16 -0.65 -0.66
C GLU A 77 -30.99 -1.15 0.78
N ALA A 78 -29.94 -1.96 1.04
CA ALA A 78 -29.64 -2.45 2.37
C ALA A 78 -29.26 -1.31 3.33
N ALA A 79 -28.39 -0.38 2.91
CA ALA A 79 -27.97 0.76 3.72
C ALA A 79 -29.16 1.67 4.08
N VAL A 80 -30.01 1.99 3.10
CA VAL A 80 -31.21 2.81 3.31
C VAL A 80 -32.18 2.13 4.28
N SER A 81 -32.40 0.82 4.15
CA SER A 81 -33.23 0.06 5.08
C SER A 81 -32.71 0.08 6.53
N ALA A 82 -31.41 0.30 6.70
CA ALA A 82 -30.75 0.43 8.01
C ALA A 82 -30.71 1.89 8.52
N GLY A 83 -31.29 2.84 7.81
CA GLY A 83 -31.39 4.25 8.21
C GLY A 83 -30.31 5.16 7.62
N VAL A 84 -29.47 4.68 6.69
CA VAL A 84 -28.55 5.54 5.94
C VAL A 84 -29.37 6.41 4.96
N PRO A 85 -29.05 7.71 4.80
CA PRO A 85 -29.75 8.55 3.83
C PRO A 85 -29.66 8.02 2.39
N GLU A 86 -30.75 8.16 1.64
CA GLU A 86 -30.75 7.90 0.20
C GLU A 86 -29.69 8.77 -0.51
N GLY A 87 -28.99 8.21 -1.48
CA GLY A 87 -27.89 8.88 -2.20
C GLY A 87 -26.52 8.79 -1.53
N ALA A 88 -26.42 8.30 -0.29
CA ALA A 88 -25.12 8.09 0.39
C ALA A 88 -24.19 7.10 -0.34
N ILE A 89 -24.77 6.19 -1.14
CA ILE A 89 -24.03 5.34 -2.08
C ILE A 89 -24.55 5.67 -3.48
N SER A 90 -23.67 6.23 -4.31
CA SER A 90 -23.97 6.58 -5.69
C SER A 90 -23.05 5.85 -6.65
N ILE A 91 -23.54 5.51 -7.84
CA ILE A 91 -22.72 4.95 -8.92
C ILE A 91 -22.83 5.83 -10.16
N VAL A 92 -21.70 6.20 -10.73
CA VAL A 92 -21.63 6.90 -12.02
C VAL A 92 -21.63 5.85 -13.12
N ALA A 93 -22.63 5.92 -14.01
CA ALA A 93 -22.83 4.99 -15.11
C ALA A 93 -22.74 5.71 -16.46
N GLY A 94 -21.72 5.42 -17.26
CA GLY A 94 -21.62 5.94 -18.64
C GLY A 94 -20.22 5.84 -19.28
N GLY A 95 -19.18 5.43 -18.55
CA GLY A 95 -18.04 4.66 -19.07
C GLY A 95 -17.05 5.39 -19.99
N ASP A 96 -17.24 6.66 -20.32
CA ASP A 96 -16.28 7.42 -21.12
C ASP A 96 -15.12 8.00 -20.27
N ARG A 97 -14.15 8.61 -20.95
CA ARG A 97 -13.00 9.28 -20.30
C ARG A 97 -13.39 10.65 -19.73
N ASP A 98 -14.45 11.26 -20.23
CA ASP A 98 -14.88 12.59 -19.78
C ASP A 98 -15.49 12.54 -18.39
N GLU A 99 -16.17 11.44 -18.02
CA GLU A 99 -16.65 11.19 -16.66
C GLU A 99 -15.52 11.16 -15.63
N LEU A 100 -14.39 10.51 -15.97
CA LEU A 100 -13.24 10.45 -15.07
C LEU A 100 -12.72 11.86 -14.78
N ARG A 101 -12.61 12.67 -15.84
CA ARG A 101 -12.18 14.07 -15.72
C ARG A 101 -13.18 14.88 -14.90
N GLN A 102 -14.48 14.77 -15.19
CA GLN A 102 -15.51 15.50 -14.46
C GLN A 102 -15.46 15.18 -12.97
N LEU A 103 -15.37 13.89 -12.61
CA LEU A 103 -15.26 13.42 -11.23
C LEU A 103 -13.97 13.91 -10.57
N ALA A 104 -12.85 13.85 -11.29
CA ALA A 104 -11.53 14.34 -10.83
C ALA A 104 -11.51 15.84 -10.51
N THR A 105 -12.45 16.61 -11.06
CA THR A 105 -12.56 18.05 -10.87
C THR A 105 -13.79 18.49 -10.07
N GLN A 106 -14.49 17.58 -9.37
CA GLN A 106 -15.65 17.93 -8.54
C GLN A 106 -15.24 18.51 -7.16
N ASP A 107 -14.46 19.59 -7.18
CA ASP A 107 -14.08 20.28 -5.94
C ASP A 107 -15.32 20.80 -5.19
N GLY A 108 -15.31 20.61 -3.86
CA GLY A 108 -16.41 20.99 -2.98
C GLY A 108 -17.59 20.00 -2.94
N ALA A 109 -17.60 18.98 -3.81
CA ALA A 109 -18.56 17.88 -3.77
C ALA A 109 -17.91 16.52 -3.49
N VAL A 110 -16.65 16.33 -3.86
CA VAL A 110 -15.85 15.14 -3.55
C VAL A 110 -14.61 15.56 -2.76
N ASP A 111 -14.39 14.93 -1.61
CA ASP A 111 -13.29 15.25 -0.70
C ASP A 111 -12.04 14.41 -0.97
N LEU A 112 -12.20 13.20 -1.53
CA LEU A 112 -11.10 12.29 -1.83
C LEU A 112 -11.43 11.36 -3.01
N ILE A 113 -10.46 11.13 -3.90
CA ILE A 113 -10.52 10.08 -4.92
C ILE A 113 -9.51 8.96 -4.59
N ILE A 114 -9.96 7.71 -4.72
CA ILE A 114 -9.13 6.52 -4.55
C ILE A 114 -9.20 5.66 -5.83
N PRO A 115 -8.15 5.63 -6.65
CA PRO A 115 -8.06 4.71 -7.77
C PRO A 115 -7.66 3.30 -7.33
N ARG A 116 -8.39 2.30 -7.84
CA ARG A 116 -8.09 0.86 -7.74
C ARG A 116 -7.98 0.27 -9.16
N GLY A 117 -6.84 0.49 -9.79
CA GLY A 117 -6.52 0.02 -11.13
C GLY A 117 -5.03 0.13 -11.43
N GLY A 118 -4.66 -0.09 -12.68
CA GLY A 118 -3.26 -0.02 -13.12
C GLY A 118 -2.70 1.41 -13.17
N GLU A 119 -1.40 1.53 -13.50
CA GLU A 119 -0.71 2.83 -13.60
C GLU A 119 -1.35 3.78 -14.61
N GLY A 120 -1.92 3.27 -15.71
CA GLY A 120 -2.62 4.10 -16.70
C GLY A 120 -3.81 4.87 -16.12
N LEU A 121 -4.60 4.24 -15.24
CA LEU A 121 -5.71 4.90 -14.55
C LEU A 121 -5.19 5.98 -13.59
N LYS A 122 -4.15 5.66 -12.82
CA LYS A 122 -3.55 6.59 -11.86
C LYS A 122 -2.96 7.80 -12.58
N ALA A 123 -2.25 7.60 -13.69
CA ALA A 123 -1.70 8.65 -14.52
C ALA A 123 -2.80 9.57 -15.09
N ALA A 124 -3.87 9.00 -15.63
CA ALA A 124 -5.01 9.77 -16.16
C ALA A 124 -5.69 10.62 -15.07
N LEU A 125 -5.80 10.13 -13.84
CA LEU A 125 -6.31 10.93 -12.72
C LEU A 125 -5.35 12.05 -12.35
N LYS A 126 -4.05 11.78 -12.21
CA LYS A 126 -3.05 12.81 -11.84
C LYS A 126 -2.99 13.95 -12.85
N GLU A 127 -3.27 13.70 -14.13
CA GLU A 127 -3.26 14.72 -15.17
C GLU A 127 -4.37 15.78 -14.99
N HIS A 128 -5.48 15.42 -14.35
CA HIS A 128 -6.68 16.26 -14.30
C HIS A 128 -7.21 16.57 -12.91
N ALA A 129 -6.81 15.80 -11.90
CA ALA A 129 -7.40 15.89 -10.57
C ALA A 129 -7.08 17.21 -9.87
N THR A 130 -8.13 17.92 -9.48
CA THR A 130 -8.06 19.02 -8.51
C THR A 130 -8.52 18.53 -7.13
N VAL A 131 -9.41 17.53 -7.11
CA VAL A 131 -9.78 16.78 -5.90
C VAL A 131 -8.55 15.99 -5.39
N PRO A 132 -8.29 15.95 -4.06
CA PRO A 132 -7.22 15.14 -3.50
C PRO A 132 -7.30 13.66 -3.93
N VAL A 133 -6.17 13.06 -4.26
CA VAL A 133 -6.09 11.64 -4.67
C VAL A 133 -5.17 10.86 -3.73
N MET A 134 -5.66 9.74 -3.22
CA MET A 134 -4.89 8.79 -2.41
C MET A 134 -4.67 7.47 -3.15
N TYR A 135 -3.42 7.07 -3.36
CA TYR A 135 -3.05 5.89 -4.15
C TYR A 135 -1.66 5.35 -3.80
N ALA A 136 -1.39 4.08 -4.15
CA ALA A 136 -0.04 3.53 -4.23
C ALA A 136 0.58 3.86 -5.58
N ALA A 137 1.77 4.44 -5.60
CA ALA A 137 2.46 4.84 -6.83
C ALA A 137 2.94 3.65 -7.67
N ALA A 138 3.44 2.58 -7.04
CA ALA A 138 3.86 1.29 -7.61
C ALA A 138 4.21 0.33 -6.45
N GLY A 139 4.56 -0.91 -6.74
CA GLY A 139 4.91 -1.96 -5.77
C GLY A 139 6.29 -2.60 -5.95
N ASN A 140 7.31 -1.81 -6.29
CA ASN A 140 8.70 -2.31 -6.39
C ASN A 140 9.30 -2.52 -4.99
N CYS A 141 9.08 -3.71 -4.43
CA CYS A 141 9.43 -4.06 -3.06
C CYS A 141 10.74 -4.86 -2.97
N HIS A 142 11.50 -4.65 -1.90
CA HIS A 142 12.79 -5.30 -1.68
C HIS A 142 12.77 -6.21 -0.45
N VAL A 143 13.58 -7.26 -0.53
CA VAL A 143 14.05 -8.01 0.66
C VAL A 143 15.57 -7.90 0.70
N PHE A 144 16.11 -7.37 1.79
CA PHE A 144 17.53 -7.32 2.07
C PHE A 144 17.92 -8.40 3.08
N VAL A 145 18.85 -9.27 2.71
CA VAL A 145 19.42 -10.29 3.60
C VAL A 145 20.76 -9.80 4.10
N ASP A 146 20.80 -9.44 5.38
CA ASP A 146 21.98 -8.90 6.08
C ASP A 146 23.05 -9.98 6.34
N ALA A 147 24.27 -9.56 6.63
CA ALA A 147 25.39 -10.47 6.94
C ALA A 147 25.11 -11.38 8.14
N SER A 148 24.30 -10.92 9.09
CA SER A 148 23.97 -11.64 10.33
C SER A 148 22.66 -12.42 10.27
N ALA A 149 22.02 -12.50 9.09
CA ALA A 149 20.74 -13.17 8.94
C ALA A 149 20.80 -14.66 9.28
N ASP A 150 19.75 -15.18 9.91
CA ASP A 150 19.47 -16.61 9.86
C ASP A 150 19.06 -16.96 8.43
N LEU A 151 19.84 -17.83 7.77
CA LEU A 151 19.67 -18.12 6.35
C LEU A 151 18.45 -19.00 6.05
N ASP A 152 17.95 -19.76 7.02
CA ASP A 152 16.75 -20.59 6.86
C ASP A 152 15.49 -19.71 6.93
N ASP A 153 15.47 -18.75 7.86
CA ASP A 153 14.44 -17.71 7.92
C ASP A 153 14.50 -16.82 6.66
N ALA A 154 15.70 -16.40 6.23
CA ALA A 154 15.87 -15.58 5.04
C ALA A 154 15.33 -16.28 3.78
N LEU A 155 15.63 -17.58 3.60
CA LEU A 155 15.12 -18.37 2.48
C LEU A 155 13.58 -18.40 2.49
N SER A 156 13.00 -18.71 3.65
CA SER A 156 11.54 -18.80 3.83
C SER A 156 10.84 -17.47 3.52
N ILE A 157 11.41 -16.37 4.01
CA ILE A 157 10.88 -15.01 3.82
C ILE A 157 10.97 -14.60 2.34
N VAL A 158 12.12 -14.77 1.68
CA VAL A 158 12.32 -14.38 0.29
C VAL A 158 11.38 -15.15 -0.65
N VAL A 159 11.30 -16.47 -0.48
CA VAL A 159 10.41 -17.31 -1.30
C VAL A 159 8.96 -16.93 -1.09
N ASN A 160 8.53 -16.73 0.17
CA ASN A 160 7.18 -16.27 0.45
C ASN A 160 6.88 -14.91 -0.19
N ALA A 161 7.81 -13.97 -0.07
CA ALA A 161 7.66 -12.60 -0.57
C ALA A 161 7.45 -12.55 -2.09
N LYS A 162 8.10 -13.44 -2.86
CA LYS A 162 7.96 -13.49 -4.33
C LYS A 162 6.86 -14.45 -4.81
N VAL A 163 6.86 -15.69 -4.30
CA VAL A 163 6.15 -16.81 -4.95
C VAL A 163 4.69 -16.92 -4.48
N GLN A 164 4.36 -16.51 -3.25
CA GLN A 164 3.02 -16.70 -2.70
C GLN A 164 1.92 -16.07 -3.56
N ARG A 165 2.16 -14.84 -4.03
CA ARG A 165 1.23 -14.11 -4.90
C ARG A 165 2.00 -13.07 -5.73
N PRO A 166 2.61 -13.44 -6.86
CA PRO A 166 3.49 -12.54 -7.62
C PRO A 166 2.77 -11.35 -8.28
N SER A 167 1.45 -11.42 -8.44
CA SER A 167 0.64 -10.41 -9.15
C SER A 167 0.13 -9.26 -8.27
N VAL A 168 0.58 -9.14 -7.02
CA VAL A 168 0.21 -8.04 -6.11
C VAL A 168 1.38 -7.12 -5.83
N CYS A 169 1.07 -5.85 -5.53
CA CYS A 169 2.02 -4.76 -5.36
C CYS A 169 2.91 -4.82 -4.10
N ASN A 170 2.77 -5.85 -3.27
CA ASN A 170 3.66 -6.07 -2.12
C ASN A 170 4.51 -7.34 -2.28
N ALA A 171 4.49 -7.97 -3.47
CA ALA A 171 5.41 -9.04 -3.80
C ALA A 171 6.82 -8.46 -3.93
N ALA A 172 7.83 -9.17 -3.45
CA ALA A 172 9.21 -8.75 -3.66
C ALA A 172 9.55 -8.77 -5.15
N GLU A 173 10.18 -7.71 -5.65
CA GLU A 173 10.64 -7.56 -7.04
C GLU A 173 12.17 -7.56 -7.11
N THR A 174 12.84 -7.17 -6.00
CA THR A 174 14.30 -7.23 -5.88
C THR A 174 14.75 -7.92 -4.57
N LEU A 175 15.75 -8.78 -4.68
CA LEU A 175 16.50 -9.38 -3.57
C LEU A 175 17.88 -8.75 -3.48
N LEU A 176 18.19 -8.16 -2.33
CA LEU A 176 19.52 -7.67 -1.99
C LEU A 176 20.16 -8.62 -0.99
N VAL A 177 21.42 -9.01 -1.21
CA VAL A 177 22.15 -9.91 -0.29
C VAL A 177 23.48 -9.27 0.10
N HIS A 178 23.74 -9.15 1.39
CA HIS A 178 25.02 -8.65 1.89
C HIS A 178 26.15 -9.62 1.50
N GLU A 179 27.30 -9.09 1.06
CA GLU A 179 28.44 -9.90 0.59
C GLU A 179 28.91 -10.96 1.60
N GLY A 180 28.91 -10.61 2.89
CA GLY A 180 29.22 -11.52 4.00
C GLY A 180 28.30 -12.74 4.14
N ALA A 181 27.07 -12.71 3.63
CA ALA A 181 26.14 -13.85 3.60
C ALA A 181 26.04 -14.51 2.21
N ALA A 182 26.46 -13.80 1.15
CA ALA A 182 26.16 -14.17 -0.22
C ALA A 182 26.76 -15.52 -0.65
N ALA A 183 27.97 -15.85 -0.21
CA ALA A 183 28.62 -17.11 -0.64
C ALA A 183 27.87 -18.36 -0.19
N GLU A 184 27.27 -18.34 1.00
CA GLU A 184 26.49 -19.45 1.53
C GLU A 184 25.02 -19.40 1.06
N PHE A 185 24.43 -18.20 1.03
CA PHE A 185 23.01 -18.04 0.75
C PHE A 185 22.66 -18.13 -0.74
N MET A 186 23.50 -17.61 -1.63
CA MET A 186 23.18 -17.47 -3.06
C MET A 186 22.86 -18.81 -3.75
N PRO A 187 23.66 -19.89 -3.58
CA PRO A 187 23.33 -21.17 -4.19
C PRO A 187 21.99 -21.74 -3.71
N ARG A 188 21.65 -21.53 -2.42
CA ARG A 188 20.42 -22.02 -1.80
C ARG A 188 19.19 -21.29 -2.34
N VAL A 189 19.21 -19.95 -2.27
CA VAL A 189 18.04 -19.12 -2.64
C VAL A 189 17.77 -19.13 -4.14
N LEU A 190 18.81 -19.11 -4.98
CA LEU A 190 18.62 -19.17 -6.43
C LEU A 190 18.10 -20.55 -6.86
N GLY A 191 18.54 -21.63 -6.21
CA GLY A 191 18.01 -22.98 -6.45
C GLY A 191 16.51 -23.06 -6.18
N GLU A 192 16.10 -22.70 -4.97
CA GLU A 192 14.71 -22.76 -4.51
C GLU A 192 13.77 -21.86 -5.36
N LEU A 193 14.21 -20.65 -5.68
CA LEU A 193 13.43 -19.73 -6.52
C LEU A 193 13.26 -20.27 -7.94
N ARG A 194 14.29 -20.90 -8.54
CA ARG A 194 14.16 -21.54 -9.85
C ARG A 194 13.25 -22.75 -9.84
N GLU A 195 13.34 -23.58 -8.81
CA GLU A 195 12.43 -24.72 -8.63
C GLU A 195 10.97 -24.26 -8.50
N SER A 196 10.77 -23.08 -7.91
CA SER A 196 9.47 -22.38 -7.84
C SER A 196 9.06 -21.67 -9.15
N GLY A 197 9.85 -21.79 -10.23
CA GLY A 197 9.55 -21.23 -11.54
C GLY A 197 9.86 -19.74 -11.71
N VAL A 198 10.69 -19.16 -10.82
CA VAL A 198 11.09 -17.75 -10.91
C VAL A 198 12.19 -17.55 -11.95
N GLU A 199 11.97 -16.63 -12.89
CA GLU A 199 13.02 -16.07 -13.75
C GLU A 199 13.90 -15.14 -12.91
N LEU A 200 15.21 -15.40 -12.91
CA LEU A 200 16.17 -14.67 -12.09
C LEU A 200 17.05 -13.78 -12.97
N ARG A 201 17.05 -12.49 -12.66
CA ARG A 201 17.91 -11.48 -13.28
C ARG A 201 18.96 -11.07 -12.26
N VAL A 202 20.22 -11.42 -12.49
CA VAL A 202 21.26 -11.32 -11.45
C VAL A 202 22.38 -10.38 -11.85
N ASP A 203 22.95 -9.67 -10.88
CA ASP A 203 24.18 -8.90 -11.07
C ASP A 203 25.41 -9.82 -11.23
N GLY A 204 26.56 -9.24 -11.60
CA GLY A 204 27.79 -10.00 -11.81
C GLY A 204 28.29 -10.74 -10.56
N ARG A 205 28.11 -10.15 -9.36
CA ARG A 205 28.51 -10.77 -8.08
C ARG A 205 27.63 -11.96 -7.74
N ALA A 206 26.30 -11.83 -7.86
CA ALA A 206 25.37 -12.92 -7.67
C ALA A 206 25.63 -14.05 -8.68
N ARG A 207 25.86 -13.72 -9.96
CA ARG A 207 26.21 -14.69 -11.01
C ARG A 207 27.46 -15.50 -10.65
N ALA A 208 28.52 -14.84 -10.17
CA ALA A 208 29.76 -15.51 -9.78
C ALA A 208 29.56 -16.50 -8.60
N LEU A 209 28.59 -16.22 -7.72
CA LEU A 209 28.23 -17.07 -6.57
C LEU A 209 27.14 -18.09 -6.88
N SER A 210 26.68 -18.16 -8.14
CA SER A 210 25.56 -19.03 -8.55
C SER A 210 25.94 -20.49 -8.82
N GLY A 211 27.24 -20.81 -8.79
CA GLY A 211 27.74 -22.16 -9.08
C GLY A 211 27.30 -22.65 -10.46
N SER A 212 26.76 -23.87 -10.52
CA SER A 212 26.30 -24.49 -11.78
C SER A 212 25.09 -23.80 -12.42
N LEU A 213 24.43 -22.86 -11.71
CA LEU A 213 23.29 -22.12 -12.25
C LEU A 213 23.73 -20.95 -13.15
N ALA A 214 24.99 -20.51 -13.09
CA ALA A 214 25.46 -19.25 -13.68
C ALA A 214 25.10 -19.05 -15.16
N ASP A 215 25.17 -20.11 -15.98
CA ASP A 215 24.87 -20.05 -17.42
C ASP A 215 23.37 -19.94 -17.73
N SER A 216 22.50 -20.26 -16.76
CA SER A 216 21.04 -20.25 -16.91
C SER A 216 20.36 -18.99 -16.38
N LEU A 217 21.11 -18.07 -15.80
CA LEU A 217 20.58 -16.84 -15.21
C LEU A 217 20.64 -15.69 -16.21
N ALA A 218 19.60 -14.86 -16.23
CA ALA A 218 19.60 -13.62 -16.99
C ALA A 218 20.49 -12.57 -16.29
N GLU A 219 21.11 -11.69 -17.07
CA GLU A 219 21.85 -10.55 -16.53
C GLU A 219 20.86 -9.44 -16.18
N ALA A 220 20.96 -8.90 -14.96
CA ALA A 220 20.19 -7.73 -14.57
C ALA A 220 20.76 -6.48 -15.24
N THR A 221 19.87 -5.66 -15.77
CA THR A 221 20.15 -4.33 -16.32
C THR A 221 19.83 -3.24 -15.30
N GLU A 222 20.17 -1.98 -15.60
CA GLU A 222 19.79 -0.85 -14.73
C GLU A 222 18.26 -0.67 -14.60
N GLU A 223 17.51 -1.01 -15.66
CA GLU A 223 16.05 -0.90 -15.67
C GLU A 223 15.39 -1.90 -14.70
N ASP A 224 16.00 -3.08 -14.55
CA ASP A 224 15.48 -4.15 -13.68
C ASP A 224 15.34 -3.70 -12.23
N TRP A 225 16.27 -2.88 -11.72
CA TRP A 225 16.20 -2.39 -10.34
C TRP A 225 14.95 -1.56 -10.06
N SER A 226 14.42 -0.88 -11.09
CA SER A 226 13.22 -0.04 -10.99
C SER A 226 11.92 -0.73 -11.45
N THR A 227 12.00 -1.99 -11.89
CA THR A 227 10.88 -2.66 -12.55
C THR A 227 9.99 -3.41 -11.57
N GLU A 228 8.69 -3.11 -11.56
CA GLU A 228 7.66 -3.97 -10.95
C GLU A 228 7.20 -5.01 -11.97
N TYR A 229 7.54 -6.28 -11.75
CA TYR A 229 7.31 -7.34 -12.73
C TYR A 229 5.89 -7.90 -12.68
N HIS A 230 5.25 -7.93 -11.50
CA HIS A 230 3.96 -8.59 -11.28
C HIS A 230 3.90 -10.07 -11.75
N ALA A 231 5.06 -10.72 -11.77
CA ALA A 231 5.26 -12.05 -12.31
C ALA A 231 6.27 -12.82 -11.45
N LEU A 232 6.47 -14.09 -11.76
CA LEU A 232 7.57 -14.90 -11.22
C LEU A 232 8.89 -14.48 -11.88
N ILE A 233 9.27 -13.22 -11.69
CA ILE A 233 10.54 -12.61 -12.08
C ILE A 233 11.08 -11.90 -10.84
N LEU A 234 12.37 -12.03 -10.57
CA LEU A 234 13.04 -11.39 -9.44
C LEU A 234 14.44 -10.91 -9.85
N ALA A 235 14.73 -9.64 -9.59
CA ALA A 235 16.08 -9.09 -9.71
C ALA A 235 16.89 -9.43 -8.46
N VAL A 236 18.17 -9.80 -8.61
CA VAL A 236 19.04 -10.19 -7.49
C VAL A 236 20.37 -9.47 -7.57
N ARG A 237 20.76 -8.84 -6.47
CA ARG A 237 22.01 -8.09 -6.37
C ARG A 237 22.72 -8.39 -5.06
N VAL A 238 24.04 -8.60 -5.14
CA VAL A 238 24.89 -8.56 -3.95
C VAL A 238 25.24 -7.11 -3.64
N VAL A 239 25.23 -6.73 -2.36
CA VAL A 239 25.63 -5.41 -1.85
C VAL A 239 26.74 -5.56 -0.81
N GLY A 240 27.62 -4.57 -0.70
CA GLY A 240 28.78 -4.60 0.19
C GLY A 240 28.50 -4.20 1.63
N SER A 241 27.39 -3.50 1.89
CA SER A 241 27.03 -3.02 3.23
C SER A 241 25.52 -2.81 3.41
N LEU A 242 25.11 -2.63 4.66
CA LEU A 242 23.76 -2.17 5.01
C LEU A 242 23.44 -0.79 4.39
N ASP A 243 24.41 0.13 4.40
CA ASP A 243 24.22 1.46 3.82
C ASP A 243 23.95 1.39 2.31
N GLU A 244 24.69 0.54 1.57
CA GLU A 244 24.42 0.31 0.14
C GLU A 244 23.01 -0.27 -0.08
N ALA A 245 22.55 -1.16 0.81
CA ALA A 245 21.19 -1.71 0.74
C ALA A 245 20.13 -0.62 0.94
N ILE A 246 20.29 0.23 1.96
CA ILE A 246 19.37 1.35 2.25
C ILE A 246 19.35 2.34 1.08
N GLU A 247 20.52 2.70 0.54
CA GLU A 247 20.63 3.58 -0.62
C GLU A 247 19.94 2.99 -1.85
N HIS A 248 20.11 1.69 -2.11
CA HIS A 248 19.45 1.00 -3.20
C HIS A 248 17.92 1.03 -3.03
N VAL A 249 17.41 0.63 -1.87
CA VAL A 249 15.98 0.60 -1.57
C VAL A 249 15.36 1.99 -1.72
N ASN A 250 15.98 3.02 -1.15
CA ASN A 250 15.46 4.39 -1.24
C ASN A 250 15.55 4.99 -2.66
N ARG A 251 16.50 4.52 -3.48
CA ARG A 251 16.66 4.96 -4.87
C ARG A 251 15.67 4.31 -5.82
N TYR A 252 15.47 3.00 -5.72
CA TYR A 252 14.72 2.21 -6.70
C TYR A 252 13.36 1.75 -6.20
N GLY A 253 13.16 1.62 -4.89
CA GLY A 253 11.89 1.23 -4.29
C GLY A 253 10.78 2.24 -4.54
N SER A 254 9.55 1.74 -4.60
CA SER A 254 8.37 2.58 -4.78
C SER A 254 7.85 3.20 -3.46
N GLY A 255 8.56 2.96 -2.36
CA GLY A 255 8.14 3.34 -1.01
C GLY A 255 6.94 2.53 -0.50
N HIS A 256 6.74 1.31 -1.02
CA HIS A 256 5.60 0.46 -0.67
C HIS A 256 5.91 -0.45 0.53
N SER A 257 6.78 -1.44 0.35
CA SER A 257 7.07 -2.44 1.37
C SER A 257 8.49 -2.95 1.24
N GLU A 258 9.29 -2.79 2.28
CA GLU A 258 10.71 -3.12 2.25
C GLU A 258 11.05 -3.96 3.48
N ALA A 259 11.81 -5.02 3.31
CA ALA A 259 12.15 -5.92 4.41
C ALA A 259 13.66 -6.06 4.59
N ILE A 260 14.11 -6.14 5.84
CA ILE A 260 15.43 -6.63 6.21
C ILE A 260 15.29 -7.98 6.95
N VAL A 261 16.14 -8.94 6.62
CA VAL A 261 16.35 -10.17 7.39
C VAL A 261 17.72 -10.07 8.04
N THR A 262 17.78 -10.07 9.37
CA THR A 262 19.00 -9.84 10.16
C THR A 262 18.90 -10.42 11.57
N GLY A 263 20.02 -10.91 12.10
CA GLY A 263 20.18 -11.23 13.52
C GLY A 263 20.65 -10.03 14.36
N SER A 264 20.98 -8.91 13.73
CA SER A 264 21.51 -7.70 14.37
C SER A 264 20.41 -6.69 14.69
N THR A 265 20.24 -6.37 15.97
CA THR A 265 19.35 -5.29 16.41
C THR A 265 19.81 -3.93 15.89
N GLU A 266 21.13 -3.72 15.74
CA GLU A 266 21.69 -2.49 15.18
C GLU A 266 21.30 -2.33 13.71
N SER A 267 21.47 -3.37 12.89
CA SER A 267 21.10 -3.35 11.47
C SER A 267 19.59 -3.14 11.30
N ALA A 268 18.77 -3.82 12.11
CA ALA A 268 17.32 -3.65 12.09
C ALA A 268 16.90 -2.20 12.43
N THR A 269 17.53 -1.60 13.44
CA THR A 269 17.24 -0.22 13.86
C THR A 269 17.66 0.78 12.79
N ALA A 270 18.84 0.61 12.21
CA ALA A 270 19.34 1.47 11.14
C ALA A 270 18.47 1.39 9.88
N PHE A 271 18.12 0.17 9.43
CA PHE A 271 17.27 -0.04 8.26
C PHE A 271 15.87 0.57 8.45
N THR A 272 15.21 0.28 9.58
CA THR A 272 13.87 0.82 9.88
C THR A 272 13.85 2.34 10.09
N GLY A 273 14.95 2.92 10.56
CA GLY A 273 15.09 4.38 10.71
C GLY A 273 15.39 5.12 9.40
N ALA A 274 16.00 4.46 8.42
CA ALA A 274 16.52 5.12 7.21
C ALA A 274 15.74 4.80 5.93
N VAL A 275 15.01 3.68 5.87
CA VAL A 275 14.19 3.33 4.70
C VAL A 275 12.86 4.08 4.72
N ASP A 276 12.60 4.86 3.68
CA ASP A 276 11.41 5.72 3.57
C ASP A 276 10.28 5.02 2.79
N ALA A 277 9.73 3.96 3.36
CA ALA A 277 8.61 3.22 2.79
C ALA A 277 7.35 3.27 3.68
N ALA A 278 6.22 2.89 3.10
CA ALA A 278 4.95 2.81 3.82
C ALA A 278 4.94 1.70 4.87
N CYS A 279 5.60 0.58 4.60
CA CYS A 279 5.80 -0.51 5.56
C CYS A 279 7.26 -0.98 5.50
N VAL A 280 7.94 -1.01 6.65
CA VAL A 280 9.29 -1.55 6.78
C VAL A 280 9.28 -2.72 7.74
N TYR A 281 9.79 -3.86 7.29
CA TYR A 281 9.73 -5.14 8.00
C TYR A 281 11.12 -5.56 8.48
N VAL A 282 11.15 -6.19 9.66
CA VAL A 282 12.32 -6.88 10.19
C VAL A 282 11.94 -8.35 10.36
N ASN A 283 12.68 -9.26 9.71
CA ASN A 283 12.49 -10.71 9.78
C ASN A 283 11.05 -11.14 9.45
N ALA A 284 10.43 -10.48 8.47
CA ALA A 284 9.08 -10.79 8.01
C ALA A 284 8.91 -10.48 6.52
N SER A 285 8.00 -11.21 5.87
CA SER A 285 7.70 -11.05 4.45
C SER A 285 6.96 -9.75 4.15
N THR A 286 7.29 -9.11 3.03
CA THR A 286 6.57 -7.94 2.49
C THR A 286 5.09 -8.25 2.18
N ARG A 287 4.75 -9.54 2.01
CA ARG A 287 3.37 -9.99 1.77
C ARG A 287 2.41 -9.69 2.92
N PHE A 288 2.92 -9.41 4.11
CA PHE A 288 2.09 -9.00 5.24
C PHE A 288 1.49 -7.59 5.09
N THR A 289 1.91 -6.81 4.09
CA THR A 289 1.31 -5.48 3.82
C THR A 289 -0.11 -5.63 3.28
N ASP A 290 -1.07 -5.76 4.18
CA ASP A 290 -2.49 -5.94 3.91
C ASP A 290 -3.28 -5.54 5.16
N GLY A 291 -4.32 -4.72 5.00
CA GLY A 291 -5.09 -4.20 6.12
C GLY A 291 -5.78 -5.27 6.95
N ALA A 292 -6.22 -6.39 6.36
CA ALA A 292 -6.81 -7.49 7.13
C ALA A 292 -5.75 -8.18 7.98
N VAL A 293 -4.56 -8.41 7.42
CA VAL A 293 -3.40 -8.96 8.14
C VAL A 293 -2.96 -8.03 9.29
N PHE A 294 -3.00 -6.72 9.08
CA PHE A 294 -2.66 -5.71 10.10
C PHE A 294 -3.74 -5.54 11.18
N GLY A 295 -4.81 -6.32 11.14
CA GLY A 295 -5.89 -6.24 12.14
C GLY A 295 -6.85 -5.07 11.93
N MET A 296 -6.81 -4.42 10.77
CA MET A 296 -7.74 -3.34 10.37
C MET A 296 -9.07 -3.90 9.84
N GLY A 297 -9.14 -5.22 9.64
CA GLY A 297 -10.29 -5.96 9.14
C GLY A 297 -10.44 -5.88 7.62
N ALA A 298 -10.43 -4.68 7.07
CA ALA A 298 -10.46 -4.46 5.63
C ALA A 298 -9.67 -3.19 5.25
N GLU A 299 -9.21 -3.14 4.00
CA GLU A 299 -8.57 -1.97 3.41
C GLU A 299 -9.27 -1.54 2.11
N ILE A 300 -9.31 -0.23 1.88
CA ILE A 300 -9.78 0.36 0.63
C ILE A 300 -8.67 0.47 -0.40
N GLY A 301 -7.43 0.24 0.00
CA GLY A 301 -6.22 0.31 -0.83
C GLY A 301 -4.98 0.50 0.03
N ASN A 302 -3.85 0.70 -0.63
CA ASN A 302 -2.59 1.03 0.02
C ASN A 302 -2.10 2.37 -0.52
N SER A 303 -1.57 3.22 0.35
CA SER A 303 -1.02 4.53 0.00
C SER A 303 0.49 4.53 0.21
N THR A 304 1.25 4.90 -0.82
CA THR A 304 2.70 5.17 -0.67
C THR A 304 2.98 6.66 -0.48
N GLN A 305 1.96 7.51 -0.55
CA GLN A 305 2.09 8.94 -0.35
C GLN A 305 2.34 9.28 1.12
N LYS A 306 3.06 10.38 1.37
CA LYS A 306 3.43 10.82 2.73
C LYS A 306 2.31 11.56 3.46
N LEU A 307 1.41 12.22 2.71
CA LEU A 307 0.37 13.05 3.31
C LEU A 307 -0.84 12.22 3.70
N HIS A 308 -1.44 12.56 4.85
CA HIS A 308 -2.69 12.02 5.39
C HIS A 308 -2.66 10.56 5.86
N ALA A 309 -2.51 9.61 4.94
CA ALA A 309 -2.48 8.18 5.26
C ALA A 309 -1.43 7.47 4.38
N ARG A 310 -0.66 6.58 5.00
CA ARG A 310 0.46 5.86 4.39
C ARG A 310 0.43 4.39 4.87
N GLY A 311 0.57 3.46 3.94
CA GLY A 311 0.34 2.03 4.15
C GLY A 311 -1.09 1.61 3.83
N PRO A 312 -1.54 0.45 4.33
CA PRO A 312 -2.94 0.02 4.23
C PRO A 312 -3.91 1.10 4.74
N VAL A 313 -4.97 1.36 3.97
CA VAL A 313 -5.95 2.42 4.24
C VAL A 313 -7.25 1.76 4.70
N GLY A 314 -7.52 1.78 6.00
CA GLY A 314 -8.75 1.25 6.59
C GLY A 314 -9.77 2.34 6.92
N ALA A 315 -10.74 1.98 7.77
CA ALA A 315 -11.81 2.91 8.15
C ALA A 315 -11.30 4.15 8.92
N ARG A 316 -10.21 4.02 9.70
CA ARG A 316 -9.60 5.18 10.39
C ARG A 316 -8.90 6.11 9.43
N GLU A 317 -8.30 5.60 8.37
CA GLU A 317 -7.57 6.39 7.39
C GLU A 317 -8.54 7.13 6.45
N LEU A 318 -9.81 6.70 6.38
CA LEU A 318 -10.91 7.41 5.73
C LEU A 318 -11.57 8.48 6.62
N THR A 319 -10.83 9.04 7.57
CA THR A 319 -11.32 10.10 8.47
C THR A 319 -10.27 11.18 8.63
N THR A 320 -10.71 12.40 8.91
CA THR A 320 -9.86 13.49 9.36
C THR A 320 -10.15 13.80 10.84
N TYR A 321 -9.68 14.95 11.33
CA TYR A 321 -9.96 15.42 12.68
C TYR A 321 -10.40 16.87 12.67
N LYS A 322 -11.21 17.24 13.66
CA LYS A 322 -11.48 18.63 14.03
C LYS A 322 -11.07 18.89 15.47
N TYR A 323 -10.79 20.14 15.79
CA TYR A 323 -10.64 20.57 17.18
C TYR A 323 -12.00 20.92 17.75
N VAL A 324 -12.27 20.42 18.95
CA VAL A 324 -13.35 20.89 19.81
C VAL A 324 -12.70 21.59 20.99
N VAL A 325 -13.09 22.85 21.21
CA VAL A 325 -12.57 23.68 22.30
C VAL A 325 -13.73 24.08 23.18
N GLU A 326 -13.70 23.62 24.42
CA GLU A 326 -14.73 23.86 25.42
C GLU A 326 -14.19 24.87 26.43
N GLY A 327 -14.98 25.91 26.68
CA GLY A 327 -14.63 27.00 27.56
C GLY A 327 -15.81 27.42 28.42
N SER A 328 -15.53 28.30 29.37
CA SER A 328 -16.49 28.86 30.31
C SER A 328 -16.52 30.40 30.25
N GLY A 329 -16.17 30.98 29.09
CA GLY A 329 -16.16 32.43 28.86
C GLY A 329 -14.77 33.06 28.66
N GLN A 330 -13.74 32.27 28.40
CA GLN A 330 -12.40 32.77 28.07
C GLN A 330 -12.44 33.61 26.79
N VAL A 331 -11.74 34.76 26.81
CA VAL A 331 -11.51 35.63 25.65
C VAL A 331 -10.02 35.68 25.32
N ARG A 332 -9.69 36.05 24.07
CA ARG A 332 -8.33 36.32 23.62
C ARG A 332 -8.16 37.84 23.44
N GLU A 333 -7.16 38.40 24.11
CA GLU A 333 -6.74 39.80 23.92
C GLU A 333 -5.86 39.97 22.68
#